data_AF-K0VK19-F1
#
_entry.id   AF-K0VK19-F1
#
_cell.length_a   1.000
_cell.length_b   1.000
_cell.length_c   1.000
_cell.angle_alpha   90.00
_cell.angle_beta   90.00
_cell.angle_gamma   90.00
#
_symmetry.space_group_name_H-M   'P 1'
#
loop_
_entity.id
_entity.type
_entity.pdbx_description
1 polymer ?
#
loop_
_entity_poly.entity_id
_entity_poly.type
_entity_poly.pdbx_seq_one_letter_code
_entity_poly.pdbx_strand_id
1 'polypeptide(L)'
;RRSSSEENFLSLSLTSEGRIGTVELLDIDTTGRPYALVELVPADQPDRTGMLVVRFTPNGAMDRVYDLPIDAGTVFSRRFVAIGPRGDVLYLRSQESRAQVLKLDGREPGRKLAVAKPAKPLNTGKPGKTPKVAIVPKSRSDVIERAIGFETLNWLVTPTAYGGDPGPGCANMNRLRRPIYLIGKRGQTVKGVPYCWGCKTPLEDFVEGVEKGQTAGNVCTKSLPQSNILGVDCSGFVSDAWGLKMHVSTRAIPGIAKRLSDPWSMQPGDALNKPGSHVLLFMRFTDDRKVEVMEASPNACKGRVCRNTYSLGSLLMRGYQPVRFKGLDG
;
A
#
# COMPACT_ATOMS: atom_id res chain seq x y z
N ARG A 1 -0.01 -20.52 -46.70
CA ARG A 1 0.73 -20.70 -45.43
C ARG A 1 0.48 -19.47 -44.57
N ARG A 2 -0.34 -19.59 -43.52
CA ARG A 2 -0.53 -18.51 -42.54
C ARG A 2 0.76 -18.44 -41.72
N SER A 3 1.52 -17.35 -41.85
CA SER A 3 2.58 -17.02 -40.91
C SER A 3 1.89 -16.76 -39.57
N SER A 4 2.20 -17.57 -38.56
CA SER A 4 1.79 -17.30 -37.20
C SER A 4 2.62 -16.11 -36.72
N SER A 5 1.95 -15.10 -36.19
CA SER A 5 2.54 -13.89 -35.62
C SER A 5 3.39 -14.13 -34.36
N GLU A 6 3.72 -15.38 -34.04
CA GLU A 6 4.47 -15.80 -32.85
C GLU A 6 6.00 -15.79 -33.05
N GLU A 7 6.50 -15.75 -34.29
CA GLU A 7 7.94 -15.87 -34.58
C GLU A 7 8.77 -14.60 -34.28
N ASN A 8 8.14 -13.47 -33.92
CA ASN A 8 8.84 -12.19 -33.68
C ASN A 8 8.86 -11.75 -32.21
N PHE A 9 8.53 -12.62 -31.26
CA PHE A 9 8.60 -12.27 -29.83
C PHE A 9 9.94 -12.68 -29.22
N LEU A 10 10.69 -11.70 -28.70
CA LEU A 10 11.82 -11.97 -27.81
C LEU A 10 11.30 -12.52 -26.48
N SER A 11 11.46 -13.81 -26.25
CA SER A 11 11.07 -14.46 -24.99
C SER A 11 12.16 -14.30 -23.94
N LEU A 12 11.88 -13.55 -22.87
CA LEU A 12 12.76 -13.42 -21.71
C LEU A 12 12.49 -14.56 -20.73
N SER A 13 13.41 -15.52 -20.66
CA SER A 13 13.21 -16.73 -19.84
C SER A 13 13.66 -16.50 -18.40
N LEU A 14 12.73 -16.58 -17.46
CA LEU A 14 12.95 -16.38 -16.02
C LEU A 14 12.49 -17.63 -15.25
N THR A 15 13.41 -18.25 -14.51
CA THR A 15 13.09 -19.33 -13.57
C THR A 15 13.55 -18.91 -12.18
N SER A 16 12.64 -18.84 -11.20
CA SER A 16 12.95 -18.39 -9.83
C SER A 16 12.74 -19.47 -8.77
N GLU A 17 13.43 -19.34 -7.63
CA GLU A 17 13.19 -20.22 -6.45
C GLU A 17 11.89 -19.87 -5.71
N GLY A 18 11.45 -18.60 -5.79
CA GLY A 18 10.17 -18.14 -5.25
C GLY A 18 9.12 -17.88 -6.34
N ARG A 19 7.94 -17.38 -5.97
CA ARG A 19 6.98 -16.86 -6.95
C ARG A 19 7.45 -15.48 -7.42
N ILE A 20 7.40 -15.29 -8.74
CA ILE A 20 7.56 -13.97 -9.35
C ILE A 20 6.31 -13.16 -9.04
N GLY A 21 6.51 -12.01 -8.40
CA GLY A 21 5.46 -11.05 -8.14
C GLY A 21 5.19 -10.22 -9.38
N THR A 22 6.16 -9.39 -9.76
CA THR A 22 6.09 -8.50 -10.92
C THR A 22 7.39 -8.59 -11.74
N VAL A 23 7.26 -8.39 -13.05
CA VAL A 23 8.38 -8.18 -13.96
C VAL A 23 8.08 -6.93 -14.78
N GLU A 24 8.98 -5.96 -14.74
CA GLU A 24 8.87 -4.72 -15.48
C GLU A 24 10.11 -4.54 -16.36
N LEU A 25 9.93 -4.49 -17.68
CA LEU A 25 11.02 -4.14 -18.59
C LEU A 25 11.42 -2.69 -18.33
N LEU A 26 12.68 -2.47 -17.98
CA LEU A 26 13.22 -1.14 -17.67
C LEU A 26 13.75 -0.45 -18.92
N ASP A 27 14.64 -1.13 -19.65
CA ASP A 27 15.29 -0.56 -20.83
C ASP A 27 15.98 -1.66 -21.67
N ILE A 28 16.44 -1.30 -22.86
CA ILE A 28 17.33 -2.10 -23.71
C ILE A 28 18.58 -1.25 -23.94
N ASP A 29 19.76 -1.75 -23.57
CA ASP A 29 20.99 -0.99 -23.77
C ASP A 29 21.37 -0.85 -25.26
N THR A 30 22.38 -0.03 -25.54
CA THR A 30 22.88 0.21 -26.90
C THR A 30 23.44 -1.04 -27.60
N THR A 31 23.63 -2.14 -26.87
CA THR A 31 24.07 -3.44 -27.41
C THR A 31 22.91 -4.41 -27.62
N GLY A 32 21.66 -3.96 -27.42
CA GLY A 32 20.46 -4.76 -27.60
C GLY A 32 20.15 -5.69 -26.42
N ARG A 33 20.73 -5.46 -25.24
CA ARG A 33 20.48 -6.28 -24.05
C ARG A 33 19.31 -5.72 -23.23
N PRO A 34 18.23 -6.48 -23.04
CA PRO A 34 17.11 -6.09 -22.18
C PRO A 34 17.48 -6.12 -20.70
N TYR A 35 16.89 -5.22 -19.93
CA TYR A 35 16.95 -5.18 -18.48
C TYR A 35 15.54 -5.17 -17.90
N ALA A 36 15.25 -6.04 -16.95
CA ALA A 36 13.97 -6.08 -16.26
C ALA A 36 14.14 -5.96 -14.75
N LEU A 37 13.28 -5.17 -14.09
CA LEU A 37 13.09 -5.22 -12.66
C LEU A 37 12.20 -6.42 -12.33
N VAL A 38 12.68 -7.31 -11.48
CA VAL A 38 11.97 -8.51 -11.06
C VAL A 38 11.75 -8.44 -9.56
N GLU A 39 10.50 -8.63 -9.15
CA GLU A 39 10.11 -8.80 -7.76
C GLU A 39 9.88 -10.28 -7.46
N LEU A 40 10.56 -10.78 -6.43
CA LEU A 40 10.40 -12.14 -5.94
C LEU A 40 9.64 -12.10 -4.62
N VAL A 41 8.54 -12.84 -4.53
CA VAL A 41 7.71 -12.98 -3.33
C VAL A 41 7.43 -14.47 -3.11
N PRO A 42 8.34 -15.22 -2.46
CA PRO A 42 8.12 -16.63 -2.15
C PRO A 42 6.85 -16.81 -1.30
N ALA A 43 6.03 -17.80 -1.64
CA ALA A 43 4.76 -18.06 -0.96
C ALA A 43 4.96 -18.60 0.46
N ASP A 44 5.97 -19.44 0.66
CA ASP A 44 6.31 -20.10 1.91
C ASP A 44 7.32 -19.32 2.77
N GLN A 45 8.07 -18.40 2.15
CA GLN A 45 9.13 -17.62 2.78
C GLN A 45 9.01 -16.12 2.43
N PRO A 46 7.93 -15.45 2.86
CA PRO A 46 7.67 -14.05 2.50
C PRO A 46 8.72 -13.08 3.07
N ASP A 47 9.46 -13.48 4.10
CA ASP A 47 10.62 -12.78 4.61
C ASP A 47 11.80 -12.76 3.63
N ARG A 48 11.83 -13.68 2.65
CA ARG A 48 12.80 -13.70 1.55
C ARG A 48 12.40 -12.84 0.35
N THR A 49 11.35 -12.05 0.49
CA THR A 49 10.90 -11.11 -0.54
C THR A 49 12.00 -10.11 -0.88
N GLY A 50 12.17 -9.81 -2.16
CA GLY A 50 13.07 -8.78 -2.60
C GLY A 50 12.90 -8.39 -4.06
N MET A 51 13.67 -7.38 -4.47
CA MET A 51 13.71 -6.87 -5.83
C MET A 51 15.14 -6.89 -6.37
N LEU A 52 15.26 -7.15 -7.66
CA LEU A 52 16.53 -7.26 -8.35
C LEU A 52 16.35 -6.86 -9.81
N VAL A 53 17.42 -6.44 -10.46
CA VAL A 53 17.43 -6.20 -11.91
C VAL A 53 18.07 -7.40 -12.58
N VAL A 54 17.42 -7.94 -13.60
CA VAL A 54 17.96 -9.00 -14.45
C VAL A 54 18.31 -8.39 -15.80
N ARG A 55 19.53 -8.63 -16.26
CA ARG A 55 19.93 -8.38 -17.63
C ARG A 55 19.87 -9.67 -18.42
N PHE A 56 19.47 -9.55 -19.67
CA PHE A 56 19.37 -10.63 -20.62
C PHE A 56 20.33 -10.41 -21.78
N THR A 57 20.79 -11.49 -22.37
CA THR A 57 21.41 -11.47 -23.70
C THR A 57 20.41 -10.97 -24.73
N PRO A 58 20.86 -10.51 -25.92
CA PRO A 58 19.95 -10.12 -27.00
C PRO A 58 18.99 -11.24 -27.45
N ASN A 59 19.33 -12.51 -27.15
CA ASN A 59 18.51 -13.68 -27.45
C ASN A 59 17.56 -14.08 -26.29
N GLY A 60 17.50 -13.28 -25.21
CA GLY A 60 16.53 -13.46 -24.13
C GLY A 60 16.94 -14.42 -23.00
N ALA A 61 18.18 -14.91 -23.00
CA ALA A 61 18.73 -15.70 -21.89
C ALA A 61 19.26 -14.77 -20.79
N MET A 62 19.04 -15.10 -19.52
CA MET A 62 19.60 -14.33 -18.39
C MET A 62 21.13 -14.38 -18.43
N ASP A 63 21.78 -13.22 -18.28
CA ASP A 63 23.25 -13.11 -18.28
C ASP A 63 23.81 -12.45 -17.02
N ARG A 64 23.05 -11.57 -16.35
CA ARG A 64 23.49 -10.88 -15.14
C ARG A 64 22.33 -10.56 -14.21
N VAL A 65 22.59 -10.59 -12.91
CA VAL A 65 21.66 -10.17 -11.86
C VAL A 65 22.28 -9.07 -11.02
N TYR A 66 21.52 -8.03 -10.73
CA TYR A 66 21.91 -6.91 -9.86
C TYR A 66 20.96 -6.87 -8.66
N ASP A 67 21.47 -7.16 -7.48
CA ASP A 67 20.67 -7.10 -6.26
C ASP A 67 20.46 -5.63 -5.85
N LEU A 68 19.22 -5.26 -5.53
CA LEU A 68 18.95 -3.93 -4.99
C LEU A 68 19.24 -3.93 -3.48
N PRO A 69 20.09 -3.01 -2.97
CA PRO A 69 20.42 -2.92 -1.55
C PRO A 69 19.27 -2.26 -0.77
N ILE A 70 18.12 -2.93 -0.72
CA ILE A 70 16.93 -2.48 -0.03
C ILE A 70 17.08 -2.80 1.46
N ASP A 71 16.92 -1.77 2.27
CA ASP A 71 16.90 -1.86 3.72
C ASP A 71 15.56 -1.37 4.30
N ALA A 72 15.34 -1.63 5.58
CA ALA A 72 14.07 -1.33 6.23
C ALA A 72 13.74 0.19 6.28
N GLY A 73 14.73 1.06 6.10
CA GLY A 73 14.57 2.51 6.01
C GLY A 73 14.42 3.03 4.58
N THR A 74 14.37 2.14 3.59
CA THR A 74 14.24 2.52 2.18
C THR A 74 12.86 3.10 1.90
N VAL A 75 12.84 4.31 1.35
CA VAL A 75 11.65 4.98 0.86
C VAL A 75 11.59 4.76 -0.65
N PHE A 76 10.57 4.02 -1.11
CA PHE A 76 10.42 3.77 -2.54
C PHE A 76 9.87 5.00 -3.25
N SER A 77 10.65 5.55 -4.19
CA SER A 77 10.15 6.50 -5.19
C SER A 77 9.44 5.74 -6.32
N ARG A 78 8.75 6.46 -7.22
CA ARG A 78 8.11 5.82 -8.40
C ARG A 78 9.13 5.22 -9.36
N ARG A 79 10.32 5.83 -9.47
CA ARG A 79 11.44 5.37 -10.30
C ARG A 79 12.69 5.39 -9.44
N PHE A 80 13.16 4.20 -9.08
CA PHE A 80 14.33 4.02 -8.21
C PHE A 80 15.44 3.20 -8.87
N VAL A 81 15.24 2.76 -10.11
CA VAL A 81 16.27 2.14 -10.95
C VAL A 81 16.32 2.86 -12.29
N ALA A 82 17.52 3.07 -12.83
CA ALA A 82 17.75 3.54 -14.19
C ALA A 82 18.86 2.73 -14.86
N ILE A 83 18.74 2.50 -16.16
CA ILE A 83 19.77 1.86 -16.97
C ILE A 83 20.50 2.94 -17.75
N GLY A 84 21.82 3.01 -17.58
CA GLY A 84 22.68 3.92 -18.33
C GLY A 84 22.91 3.42 -19.76
N PRO A 85 23.31 4.30 -20.69
CA PRO A 85 23.47 3.95 -22.11
C PRO A 85 24.53 2.87 -22.38
N ARG A 86 25.48 2.69 -21.45
CA ARG A 86 26.51 1.63 -21.48
C ARG A 86 26.11 0.37 -20.72
N GLY A 87 24.86 0.26 -20.27
CA GLY A 87 24.35 -0.85 -19.47
C GLY A 87 24.68 -0.76 -17.97
N ASP A 88 25.06 0.44 -17.49
CA ASP A 88 25.26 0.72 -16.05
C ASP A 88 23.91 0.65 -15.32
N VAL A 89 23.78 -0.16 -14.27
CA VAL A 89 22.56 -0.20 -13.46
C VAL A 89 22.69 0.77 -12.30
N LEU A 90 21.85 1.81 -12.27
CA LEU A 90 21.85 2.85 -11.25
C LEU A 90 20.63 2.70 -10.34
N TYR A 91 20.85 2.69 -9.03
CA TYR A 91 19.81 2.59 -8.01
C TYR A 91 19.75 3.86 -7.17
N LEU A 92 18.57 4.50 -7.13
CA LEU A 92 18.28 5.62 -6.25
C LEU A 92 17.88 5.09 -4.87
N ARG A 93 18.85 5.04 -3.96
CA ARG A 93 18.61 4.77 -2.55
C ARG A 93 18.06 6.01 -1.88
N SER A 94 16.76 6.04 -1.63
CA SER A 94 16.11 7.10 -0.85
C SER A 94 15.82 6.63 0.56
N GLN A 95 16.12 7.48 1.54
CA GLN A 95 15.83 7.30 2.97
C GLN A 95 15.25 8.62 3.50
N GLU A 96 14.66 8.61 4.69
CA GLU A 96 13.90 9.75 5.22
C GLU A 96 14.63 11.10 5.15
N SER A 97 15.95 11.12 5.36
CA SER A 97 16.77 12.33 5.39
C SER A 97 17.85 12.40 4.29
N ARG A 98 17.98 11.39 3.43
CA ARG A 98 19.04 11.36 2.40
C ARG A 98 18.66 10.57 1.17
N ALA A 99 19.20 10.98 0.02
CA ALA A 99 19.12 10.25 -1.23
C ALA A 99 20.52 10.06 -1.82
N GLN A 100 20.79 8.86 -2.35
CA GLN A 100 22.07 8.51 -2.98
C GLN A 100 21.80 7.73 -4.27
N VAL A 101 22.61 7.98 -5.31
CA VAL A 101 22.59 7.15 -6.52
C VAL A 101 23.76 6.19 -6.43
N LEU A 102 23.46 4.89 -6.43
CA LEU A 102 24.44 3.81 -6.37
C LEU A 102 24.54 3.16 -7.75
N LYS A 103 25.75 3.06 -8.30
CA LYS A 103 26.01 2.15 -9.42
C LYS A 103 26.14 0.73 -8.85
N LEU A 104 25.34 -0.19 -9.36
CA LEU A 104 25.29 -1.57 -8.88
C LEU A 104 26.25 -2.46 -9.67
N ASP A 105 26.92 -3.35 -8.94
CA ASP A 105 27.69 -4.44 -9.52
C ASP A 105 26.81 -5.66 -9.75
N GLY A 106 26.93 -6.24 -10.94
CA GLY A 106 26.20 -7.43 -11.32
C GLY A 106 26.94 -8.69 -10.92
N ARG A 107 26.18 -9.72 -10.55
CA ARG A 107 26.68 -11.09 -10.36
C ARG A 107 26.14 -12.02 -11.44
N GLU A 108 26.79 -13.17 -11.58
CA GLU A 108 26.30 -14.25 -12.42
C GLU A 108 24.94 -14.78 -11.90
N PRO A 109 24.00 -15.10 -12.81
CA PRO A 109 22.73 -15.71 -12.43
C PRO A 109 22.96 -17.13 -11.90
N GLY A 110 22.24 -17.50 -10.83
CA GLY A 110 22.16 -18.89 -10.39
C GLY A 110 21.25 -19.71 -11.33
N ARG A 111 21.18 -21.03 -11.12
CA ARG A 111 20.25 -21.92 -11.85
C ARG A 111 18.78 -21.49 -11.72
N LYS A 112 18.45 -20.93 -10.55
CA LYS A 112 17.17 -20.29 -10.26
C LYS A 112 17.44 -18.91 -9.67
N LEU A 113 16.61 -17.96 -10.04
CA LEU A 113 16.68 -16.58 -9.58
C LEU A 113 16.25 -16.49 -8.11
N ALA A 114 17.12 -15.88 -7.30
CA ALA A 114 16.90 -15.64 -5.88
C ALA A 114 17.58 -14.32 -5.47
N VAL A 115 17.07 -13.71 -4.40
CA VAL A 115 17.63 -12.49 -3.80
C VAL A 115 18.84 -12.88 -2.95
N ALA A 116 19.99 -12.21 -3.13
CA ALA A 116 21.20 -12.56 -2.38
C ALA A 116 21.10 -12.24 -0.88
N LYS A 117 20.42 -11.15 -0.52
CA LYS A 117 20.16 -10.73 0.87
C LYS A 117 18.75 -10.13 0.97
N PRO A 118 17.79 -10.84 1.57
CA PRO A 118 16.45 -10.28 1.74
C PRO A 118 16.44 -9.13 2.74
N ALA A 119 15.54 -8.17 2.55
CA ALA A 119 15.38 -7.06 3.48
C ALA A 119 14.95 -7.61 4.85
N LYS A 120 15.72 -7.33 5.91
CA LYS A 120 15.31 -7.69 7.27
C LYS A 120 14.06 -6.89 7.63
N PRO A 121 12.93 -7.54 7.96
CA PRO A 121 11.75 -6.81 8.40
C PRO A 121 12.05 -6.03 9.68
N LEU A 122 11.56 -4.79 9.77
CA LEU A 122 11.60 -4.00 10.99
C LEU A 122 10.82 -4.73 12.09
N ASN A 123 11.44 -4.80 13.28
CA ASN A 123 10.93 -5.45 14.49
C ASN A 123 9.41 -5.27 14.66
N THR A 124 8.72 -6.40 14.78
CA THR A 124 7.30 -6.47 15.10
C THR A 124 7.07 -5.86 16.48
N GLY A 125 6.35 -4.74 16.54
CA GLY A 125 5.89 -4.21 17.82
C GLY A 125 5.12 -5.27 18.60
N LYS A 126 5.37 -5.37 19.92
CA LYS A 126 4.68 -6.32 20.81
C LYS A 126 3.16 -6.18 20.64
N PRO A 127 2.41 -7.30 20.58
CA PRO A 127 0.96 -7.25 20.45
C PRO A 127 0.36 -6.50 21.64
N GLY A 128 -0.48 -5.50 21.35
CA GLY A 128 -1.26 -4.79 22.35
C GLY A 128 -2.35 -5.69 22.95
N LYS A 129 -2.86 -5.31 24.13
CA LYS A 129 -3.94 -6.04 24.80
C LYS A 129 -5.17 -6.20 23.90
N THR A 130 -5.73 -7.40 23.87
CA THR A 130 -6.85 -7.80 23.03
C THR A 130 -8.16 -7.14 23.50
N PRO A 131 -8.81 -6.30 22.68
CA PRO A 131 -10.15 -5.83 22.99
C PRO A 131 -11.18 -6.94 22.72
N LYS A 132 -12.22 -7.02 23.56
CA LYS A 132 -13.43 -7.81 23.28
C LYS A 132 -14.28 -7.02 22.29
N VAL A 133 -14.42 -7.49 21.06
CA VAL A 133 -15.08 -6.77 19.96
C VAL A 133 -16.43 -7.42 19.65
N ALA A 134 -17.50 -6.63 19.57
CA ALA A 134 -18.76 -7.05 18.94
C ALA A 134 -18.62 -6.89 17.42
N ILE A 135 -18.80 -7.99 16.69
CA ILE A 135 -18.45 -8.17 15.28
C ILE A 135 -19.74 -8.17 14.43
N VAL A 136 -19.81 -7.38 13.34
CA VAL A 136 -20.91 -7.45 12.36
C VAL A 136 -20.44 -7.30 10.89
N PRO A 137 -19.56 -8.16 10.33
CA PRO A 137 -19.56 -8.43 8.89
C PRO A 137 -20.16 -9.82 8.62
N LYS A 138 -21.04 -9.93 7.63
CA LYS A 138 -21.66 -11.22 7.24
C LYS A 138 -20.98 -11.86 6.02
N SER A 139 -20.19 -11.12 5.24
CA SER A 139 -19.50 -11.66 4.06
C SER A 139 -18.35 -10.76 3.56
N ARG A 140 -17.48 -11.30 2.69
CA ARG A 140 -16.46 -10.52 1.98
C ARG A 140 -17.06 -9.46 1.06
N SER A 141 -18.19 -9.75 0.42
CA SER A 141 -18.90 -8.78 -0.42
C SER A 141 -19.33 -7.58 0.39
N ASP A 142 -19.88 -7.77 1.59
CA ASP A 142 -20.28 -6.65 2.46
C ASP A 142 -19.08 -5.76 2.81
N VAL A 143 -17.93 -6.36 3.14
CA VAL A 143 -16.70 -5.60 3.43
C VAL A 143 -16.30 -4.73 2.24
N ILE A 144 -16.35 -5.30 1.04
CA ILE A 144 -15.96 -4.62 -0.20
C ILE A 144 -16.97 -3.53 -0.57
N GLU A 145 -18.26 -3.81 -0.51
CA GLU A 145 -19.32 -2.84 -0.77
C GLU A 145 -19.25 -1.65 0.19
N ARG A 146 -19.05 -1.94 1.48
CA ARG A 146 -18.88 -0.89 2.50
C ARG A 146 -17.64 -0.05 2.24
N ALA A 147 -16.51 -0.68 1.90
CA ALA A 147 -15.29 0.02 1.53
C ALA A 147 -15.51 0.94 0.31
N ILE A 148 -16.18 0.44 -0.74
CA ILE A 148 -16.56 1.23 -1.92
C ILE A 148 -17.41 2.42 -1.51
N GLY A 149 -18.39 2.24 -0.63
CA GLY A 149 -19.23 3.31 -0.11
C GLY A 149 -18.43 4.49 0.46
N PHE A 150 -17.38 4.22 1.24
CA PHE A 150 -16.47 5.28 1.75
C PHE A 150 -15.75 6.05 0.64
N GLU A 151 -15.35 5.41 -0.45
CA GLU A 151 -14.71 6.08 -1.59
C GLU A 151 -15.72 6.82 -2.46
N THR A 152 -16.93 6.28 -2.62
CA THR A 152 -17.91 6.77 -3.59
C THR A 152 -18.92 7.75 -3.03
N LEU A 153 -18.97 7.94 -1.71
CA LEU A 153 -19.88 8.87 -1.07
C LEU A 153 -19.71 10.30 -1.61
N ASN A 154 -20.78 10.85 -2.18
CA ASN A 154 -20.83 12.27 -2.57
C ASN A 154 -21.55 13.04 -1.47
N TRP A 155 -20.99 14.18 -1.06
CA TRP A 155 -21.56 15.01 0.00
C TRP A 155 -21.22 16.49 -0.20
N LEU A 156 -22.08 17.38 0.30
CA LEU A 156 -21.90 18.83 0.22
C LEU A 156 -20.97 19.33 1.33
N VAL A 157 -19.92 20.06 0.96
CA VAL A 157 -19.04 20.70 1.94
C VAL A 157 -19.70 21.97 2.47
N THR A 158 -20.52 21.81 3.51
CA THR A 158 -21.20 22.92 4.20
C THR A 158 -20.19 23.88 4.86
N PRO A 159 -20.57 25.13 5.18
CA PRO A 159 -19.69 26.06 5.90
C PRO A 159 -19.17 25.49 7.24
N THR A 160 -20.02 24.75 7.96
CA THR A 160 -19.69 24.10 9.23
C THR A 160 -18.77 22.88 9.04
N ALA A 161 -19.03 22.05 8.02
CA ALA A 161 -18.15 20.93 7.66
C ALA A 161 -16.77 21.41 7.19
N TYR A 162 -16.71 22.54 6.48
CA TYR A 162 -15.45 23.16 6.07
C TYR A 162 -14.63 23.65 7.28
N GLY A 163 -15.31 24.13 8.33
CA GLY A 163 -14.71 24.69 9.53
C GLY A 163 -13.91 25.97 9.28
N GLY A 164 -13.31 26.51 10.34
CA GLY A 164 -12.35 27.61 10.22
C GLY A 164 -11.08 27.20 9.49
N ASP A 165 -10.36 28.15 8.89
CA ASP A 165 -9.12 27.82 8.20
C ASP A 165 -8.07 27.28 9.17
N PRO A 166 -7.46 26.13 8.84
CA PRO A 166 -6.42 25.56 9.68
C PRO A 166 -5.21 26.50 9.65
N GLY A 167 -4.69 26.87 10.82
CA GLY A 167 -3.45 27.66 10.91
C GLY A 167 -2.26 27.00 10.20
N PRO A 168 -1.15 27.73 9.96
CA PRO A 168 -0.15 27.41 8.92
C PRO A 168 0.75 26.18 9.12
N GLY A 169 0.43 25.20 9.99
CA GLY A 169 1.23 23.97 10.07
C GLY A 169 0.81 22.92 11.10
N CYS A 170 1.18 21.65 10.84
CA CYS A 170 1.08 20.50 11.76
C CYS A 170 2.38 20.28 12.56
N ALA A 171 3.03 21.32 13.09
CA ALA A 171 4.20 21.11 13.95
C ALA A 171 3.77 20.33 15.21
N ASN A 172 4.40 19.17 15.46
CA ASN A 172 4.14 18.30 16.61
C ASN A 172 2.68 17.84 16.77
N MET A 173 1.94 17.68 15.66
CA MET A 173 0.50 17.32 15.68
C MET A 173 -0.39 18.32 16.43
N ASN A 174 0.10 19.50 16.81
CA ASN A 174 -0.58 20.37 17.78
C ASN A 174 -1.69 21.28 17.22
N ARG A 175 -1.99 21.22 15.92
CA ARG A 175 -3.02 22.05 15.28
C ARG A 175 -3.84 21.22 14.31
N LEU A 176 -5.10 21.58 14.12
CA LEU A 176 -5.95 20.95 13.12
C LEU A 176 -5.47 21.36 11.73
N ARG A 177 -5.24 20.39 10.84
CA ARG A 177 -5.03 20.63 9.41
C ARG A 177 -6.12 19.95 8.62
N ARG A 178 -6.78 20.71 7.74
CA ARG A 178 -7.80 20.22 6.82
C ARG A 178 -7.18 19.25 5.80
N PRO A 179 -7.89 18.18 5.42
CA PRO A 179 -7.53 17.38 4.25
C PRO A 179 -7.35 18.23 2.99
N ILE A 180 -6.25 18.00 2.26
CA ILE A 180 -5.90 18.85 1.10
C ILE A 180 -6.98 18.82 0.00
N TYR A 181 -7.71 17.72 -0.16
CA TYR A 181 -8.78 17.62 -1.15
C TYR A 181 -10.01 18.51 -0.85
N LEU A 182 -10.15 19.00 0.39
CA LEU A 182 -11.25 19.90 0.80
C LEU A 182 -10.90 21.38 0.65
N ILE A 183 -9.63 21.75 0.39
CA ILE A 183 -9.23 23.15 0.29
C ILE A 183 -9.99 23.84 -0.86
N GLY A 184 -10.64 24.97 -0.56
CA GLY A 184 -11.43 25.73 -1.53
C GLY A 184 -12.72 25.05 -1.99
N LYS A 185 -13.18 24.01 -1.29
CA LYS A 185 -14.39 23.25 -1.62
C LYS A 185 -15.65 23.67 -0.89
N ARG A 186 -15.61 24.73 -0.07
CA ARG A 186 -16.81 25.26 0.62
C ARG A 186 -17.94 25.51 -0.38
N GLY A 187 -19.11 24.95 -0.11
CA GLY A 187 -20.30 25.03 -0.96
C GLY A 187 -20.29 24.11 -2.19
N GLN A 188 -19.29 23.24 -2.34
CA GLN A 188 -19.21 22.29 -3.45
C GLN A 188 -19.48 20.86 -2.97
N THR A 189 -20.03 20.03 -3.85
CA THR A 189 -20.08 18.58 -3.64
C THR A 189 -18.71 17.97 -3.90
N VAL A 190 -18.26 17.12 -3.00
CA VAL A 190 -17.02 16.35 -3.11
C VAL A 190 -17.29 14.86 -2.99
N LYS A 191 -16.33 14.05 -3.44
CA LYS A 191 -16.39 12.59 -3.41
C LYS A 191 -15.38 12.01 -2.43
N GLY A 192 -15.83 11.03 -1.65
CA GLY A 192 -15.06 10.26 -0.69
C GLY A 192 -15.13 10.82 0.72
N VAL A 193 -15.12 9.93 1.71
CA VAL A 193 -15.08 10.28 3.13
C VAL A 193 -13.68 10.82 3.48
N PRO A 194 -13.57 11.96 4.19
CA PRO A 194 -12.30 12.54 4.57
C PRO A 194 -11.52 11.69 5.57
N TYR A 195 -10.20 11.82 5.50
CA TYR A 195 -9.29 11.35 6.52
C TYR A 195 -9.47 12.16 7.80
N CYS A 196 -9.54 11.46 8.94
CA CYS A 196 -9.68 12.05 10.27
C CYS A 196 -8.78 11.26 11.23
N TRP A 197 -7.70 11.89 11.72
CA TRP A 197 -6.69 11.21 12.52
C TRP A 197 -7.29 10.72 13.85
N GLY A 198 -7.29 9.40 14.07
CA GLY A 198 -7.84 8.77 15.28
C GLY A 198 -9.35 8.53 15.24
N CYS A 199 -10.03 8.83 14.13
CA CYS A 199 -11.49 8.80 14.05
C CYS A 199 -12.01 7.51 13.41
N LYS A 200 -13.26 7.20 13.73
CA LYS A 200 -14.08 6.16 13.09
C LYS A 200 -15.53 6.64 13.03
N THR A 201 -15.84 7.51 12.09
CA THR A 201 -17.24 7.79 11.73
C THR A 201 -17.76 6.61 10.90
N PRO A 202 -18.82 5.90 11.35
CA PRO A 202 -19.49 4.91 10.51
C PRO A 202 -19.97 5.53 9.20
N LEU A 203 -19.95 4.77 8.11
CA LEU A 203 -20.31 5.29 6.79
C LEU A 203 -21.71 5.93 6.78
N GLU A 204 -22.68 5.23 7.39
CA GLU A 204 -24.08 5.65 7.49
C GLU A 204 -24.28 6.97 8.25
N ASP A 205 -23.44 7.25 9.25
CA ASP A 205 -23.58 8.42 10.12
C ASP A 205 -22.94 9.68 9.51
N PHE A 206 -22.12 9.53 8.46
CA PHE A 206 -21.29 10.62 7.96
C PHE A 206 -22.10 11.81 7.44
N VAL A 207 -23.11 11.55 6.60
CA VAL A 207 -23.92 12.62 5.98
C VAL A 207 -24.75 13.34 7.03
N GLU A 208 -25.41 12.60 7.92
CA GLU A 208 -26.19 13.17 9.02
C GLU A 208 -25.33 14.03 9.94
N GLY A 209 -24.09 13.61 10.23
CA GLY A 209 -23.16 14.42 11.01
C GLY A 209 -22.79 15.74 10.35
N VAL A 210 -22.62 15.74 9.01
CA VAL A 210 -22.34 16.96 8.23
C VAL A 210 -23.54 17.92 8.31
N GLU A 211 -24.76 17.40 8.20
CA GLU A 211 -26.01 18.17 8.32
C GLU A 211 -26.20 18.73 9.73
N LYS A 212 -25.78 17.99 10.76
CA LYS A 212 -25.72 18.43 12.17
C LYS A 212 -24.61 19.44 12.46
N GLY A 213 -23.82 19.84 11.45
CA GLY A 213 -22.83 20.89 11.55
C GLY A 213 -21.48 20.46 12.13
N GLN A 214 -21.15 19.17 12.11
CA GLN A 214 -19.83 18.68 12.51
C GLN A 214 -18.78 18.98 11.43
N THR A 215 -17.53 19.17 11.86
CA THR A 215 -16.40 19.44 10.94
C THR A 215 -15.96 18.18 10.21
N ALA A 216 -15.57 18.29 8.95
CA ALA A 216 -15.16 17.17 8.12
C ALA A 216 -13.63 17.05 8.01
N GLY A 217 -13.09 15.99 8.63
CA GLY A 217 -11.71 15.55 8.48
C GLY A 217 -10.66 16.40 9.18
N ASN A 218 -9.55 15.73 9.51
CA ASN A 218 -8.34 16.35 9.99
C ASN A 218 -7.14 15.42 9.73
N VAL A 219 -6.03 15.96 9.26
CA VAL A 219 -4.80 15.17 9.05
C VAL A 219 -3.79 15.29 10.19
N CYS A 220 -4.05 16.16 11.17
CA CYS A 220 -3.31 16.28 12.42
C CYS A 220 -4.21 16.93 13.48
N THR A 221 -4.02 16.62 14.77
CA THR A 221 -4.73 17.24 15.90
C THR A 221 -4.04 16.97 17.25
N LYS A 222 -4.21 17.90 18.21
CA LYS A 222 -3.58 17.90 19.55
C LYS A 222 -4.23 16.90 20.52
N SER A 223 -5.48 16.52 20.27
CA SER A 223 -6.30 15.72 21.20
C SER A 223 -6.97 14.58 20.42
N LEU A 224 -6.68 13.33 20.78
CA LEU A 224 -7.20 12.16 20.11
C LEU A 224 -8.16 11.38 21.01
N PRO A 225 -9.34 10.94 20.51
CA PRO A 225 -10.03 11.39 19.29
C PRO A 225 -10.75 12.73 19.50
N GLN A 226 -10.94 13.52 18.43
CA GLN A 226 -11.84 14.69 18.49
C GLN A 226 -13.27 14.24 18.14
N SER A 227 -14.16 14.27 19.13
CA SER A 227 -15.54 13.78 19.00
C SER A 227 -16.41 14.58 18.03
N ASN A 228 -16.01 15.80 17.68
CA ASN A 228 -16.76 16.70 16.80
C ASN A 228 -16.25 16.73 15.35
N ILE A 229 -15.35 15.82 14.97
CA ILE A 229 -14.81 15.74 13.61
C ILE A 229 -15.18 14.40 12.98
N LEU A 230 -15.71 14.49 11.77
CA LEU A 230 -16.15 13.35 10.97
C LEU A 230 -15.04 12.84 10.06
N GLY A 231 -15.03 11.53 9.86
CA GLY A 231 -14.16 10.84 8.93
C GLY A 231 -13.53 9.61 9.55
N VAL A 232 -12.51 9.10 8.88
CA VAL A 232 -11.84 7.86 9.29
C VAL A 232 -10.32 7.99 9.19
N ASP A 233 -9.60 7.38 10.12
CA ASP A 233 -8.18 7.05 9.88
C ASP A 233 -8.04 5.71 9.16
N CYS A 234 -6.80 5.31 8.85
CA CYS A 234 -6.53 4.05 8.15
C CYS A 234 -7.18 2.84 8.84
N SER A 235 -7.05 2.74 10.15
CA SER A 235 -7.57 1.63 10.95
C SER A 235 -9.05 1.76 11.25
N GLY A 236 -9.60 2.97 11.34
CA GLY A 236 -11.02 3.23 11.50
C GLY A 236 -11.79 2.86 10.25
N PHE A 237 -11.25 3.20 9.08
CA PHE A 237 -11.76 2.75 7.79
C PHE A 237 -11.83 1.22 7.71
N VAL A 238 -10.72 0.53 7.98
CA VAL A 238 -10.69 -0.95 7.93
C VAL A 238 -11.57 -1.58 9.00
N SER A 239 -11.60 -1.02 10.22
CA SER A 239 -12.50 -1.48 11.29
C SER A 239 -13.96 -1.37 10.86
N ASP A 240 -14.33 -0.26 10.22
CA ASP A 240 -15.69 -0.04 9.77
C ASP A 240 -16.05 -0.92 8.57
N ALA A 241 -15.14 -1.10 7.60
CA ALA A 241 -15.30 -2.04 6.49
C ALA A 241 -15.50 -3.48 7.00
N TRP A 242 -14.76 -3.90 8.03
CA TRP A 242 -14.98 -5.18 8.72
C TRP A 242 -16.20 -5.20 9.65
N GLY A 243 -17.07 -4.20 9.61
CA GLY A 243 -18.30 -4.16 10.41
C GLY A 243 -18.04 -4.16 11.93
N LEU A 244 -16.87 -3.69 12.37
CA LEU A 244 -16.55 -3.58 13.78
C LEU A 244 -17.25 -2.35 14.36
N LYS A 245 -17.91 -2.52 15.51
CA LYS A 245 -18.53 -1.39 16.22
C LYS A 245 -17.49 -0.41 16.77
N MET A 246 -16.31 -0.90 17.13
CA MET A 246 -15.24 -0.10 17.73
C MET A 246 -14.07 0.15 16.78
N HIS A 247 -13.32 1.22 17.06
CA HIS A 247 -12.05 1.52 16.40
C HIS A 247 -10.97 0.55 16.90
N VAL A 248 -10.40 -0.24 16.01
CA VAL A 248 -9.29 -1.15 16.31
C VAL A 248 -8.02 -0.64 15.65
N SER A 249 -7.11 -0.09 16.47
CA SER A 249 -5.83 0.43 15.97
C SER A 249 -4.99 -0.63 15.24
N THR A 250 -4.09 -0.19 14.37
CA THR A 250 -3.14 -1.08 13.65
C THR A 250 -2.30 -1.98 14.56
N ARG A 251 -2.03 -1.58 15.81
CA ARG A 251 -1.34 -2.39 16.83
C ARG A 251 -2.20 -3.50 17.43
N ALA A 252 -3.53 -3.31 17.43
CA ALA A 252 -4.49 -4.24 18.00
C ALA A 252 -5.06 -5.22 16.96
N ILE A 253 -4.95 -4.91 15.66
CA ILE A 253 -5.37 -5.81 14.56
C ILE A 253 -4.84 -7.25 14.71
N PRO A 254 -3.58 -7.51 15.11
CA PRO A 254 -3.09 -8.88 15.32
C PRO A 254 -3.90 -9.71 16.33
N GLY A 255 -4.63 -9.08 17.25
CA GLY A 255 -5.50 -9.80 18.19
C GLY A 255 -6.78 -10.35 17.55
N ILE A 256 -7.28 -9.67 16.51
CA ILE A 256 -8.58 -9.97 15.87
C ILE A 256 -8.46 -10.57 14.46
N ALA A 257 -7.25 -10.61 13.91
CA ALA A 257 -6.96 -11.16 12.59
C ALA A 257 -5.91 -12.28 12.70
N LYS A 258 -5.90 -13.20 11.73
CA LYS A 258 -4.81 -14.17 11.54
C LYS A 258 -3.83 -13.65 10.50
N ARG A 259 -2.53 -13.79 10.74
CA ARG A 259 -1.52 -13.52 9.70
C ARG A 259 -1.56 -14.64 8.67
N LEU A 260 -1.55 -14.29 7.38
CA LEU A 260 -1.44 -15.27 6.31
C LEU A 260 0.04 -15.62 6.10
N SER A 261 0.35 -16.91 6.06
CA SER A 261 1.68 -17.42 5.75
C SER A 261 2.03 -17.21 4.28
N ASP A 262 1.07 -17.50 3.38
CA ASP A 262 1.16 -17.22 1.95
C ASP A 262 0.52 -15.87 1.61
N PRO A 263 1.29 -14.83 1.25
CA PRO A 263 0.76 -13.54 0.80
C PRO A 263 -0.15 -13.65 -0.42
N TRP A 264 0.05 -14.65 -1.28
CA TRP A 264 -0.75 -14.86 -2.49
C TRP A 264 -2.11 -15.50 -2.21
N SER A 265 -2.34 -15.97 -0.98
CA SER A 265 -3.63 -16.50 -0.54
C SER A 265 -4.62 -15.42 -0.10
N MET A 266 -4.23 -14.14 -0.17
CA MET A 266 -5.09 -13.00 0.14
C MET A 266 -6.34 -13.00 -0.74
N GLN A 267 -7.47 -12.68 -0.12
CA GLN A 267 -8.78 -12.59 -0.73
C GLN A 267 -9.41 -11.23 -0.44
N PRO A 268 -10.34 -10.72 -1.29
CA PRO A 268 -11.01 -9.45 -1.06
C PRO A 268 -11.54 -9.32 0.37
N GLY A 269 -11.23 -8.19 1.03
CA GLY A 269 -11.58 -7.95 2.43
C GLY A 269 -10.52 -8.39 3.45
N ASP A 270 -9.48 -9.10 3.04
CA ASP A 270 -8.25 -9.20 3.84
C ASP A 270 -7.55 -7.82 3.93
N ALA A 271 -6.51 -7.68 4.74
CA ALA A 271 -5.76 -6.44 4.86
C ALA A 271 -4.25 -6.65 4.88
N LEU A 272 -3.52 -5.61 4.50
CA LEU A 272 -2.07 -5.49 4.69
C LEU A 272 -1.86 -4.53 5.87
N ASN A 273 -1.50 -5.08 7.03
CA ASN A 273 -1.32 -4.30 8.27
C ASN A 273 0.16 -4.05 8.56
N LYS A 274 0.54 -2.80 8.80
CA LYS A 274 1.82 -2.42 9.37
C LYS A 274 1.59 -1.92 10.81
N PRO A 275 1.75 -2.78 11.83
CA PRO A 275 1.40 -2.46 13.21
C PRO A 275 2.03 -1.15 13.70
N GLY A 276 1.20 -0.26 14.24
CA GLY A 276 1.64 1.04 14.74
C GLY A 276 1.87 2.12 13.68
N SER A 277 1.60 1.84 12.40
CA SER A 277 1.85 2.76 11.30
C SER A 277 0.65 2.93 10.36
N HIS A 278 0.21 1.88 9.66
CA HIS A 278 -0.81 1.99 8.62
C HIS A 278 -1.47 0.65 8.32
N VAL A 279 -2.67 0.65 7.74
CA VAL A 279 -3.35 -0.56 7.25
C VAL A 279 -4.05 -0.26 5.93
N LEU A 280 -3.99 -1.23 5.01
CA LEU A 280 -4.58 -1.18 3.67
C LEU A 280 -5.59 -2.31 3.54
N LEU A 281 -6.81 -2.03 3.09
CA LEU A 281 -7.79 -3.08 2.78
C LEU A 281 -7.47 -3.66 1.40
N PHE A 282 -7.27 -4.97 1.32
CA PHE A 282 -6.99 -5.66 0.07
C PHE A 282 -8.27 -5.86 -0.73
N MET A 283 -8.26 -5.39 -1.99
CA MET A 283 -9.40 -5.54 -2.90
C MET A 283 -9.20 -6.77 -3.77
N ARG A 284 -8.07 -6.87 -4.46
CA ARG A 284 -7.74 -7.96 -5.39
C ARG A 284 -6.28 -7.87 -5.84
N PHE A 285 -5.81 -8.91 -6.49
CA PHE A 285 -4.66 -8.81 -7.38
C PHE A 285 -5.09 -8.23 -8.73
N THR A 286 -4.27 -7.36 -9.31
CA THR A 286 -4.39 -6.94 -10.71
C THR A 286 -3.88 -8.02 -11.66
N ASP A 287 -4.10 -7.86 -12.96
CA ASP A 287 -3.66 -8.84 -13.97
C ASP A 287 -2.12 -8.97 -13.97
N ASP A 288 -1.41 -7.87 -13.73
CA ASP A 288 0.04 -7.83 -13.53
C ASP A 288 0.48 -8.18 -12.09
N ARG A 289 -0.41 -8.79 -11.29
CA ARG A 289 -0.18 -9.30 -9.92
C ARG A 289 0.28 -8.27 -8.88
N LYS A 290 0.05 -6.99 -9.12
CA LYS A 290 0.10 -5.95 -8.09
C LYS A 290 -1.11 -6.09 -7.16
N VAL A 291 -1.05 -5.46 -5.99
CA VAL A 291 -2.17 -5.40 -5.06
C VAL A 291 -2.97 -4.13 -5.29
N GLU A 292 -4.24 -4.26 -5.62
CA GLU A 292 -5.21 -3.18 -5.54
C GLU A 292 -5.74 -3.10 -4.10
N VAL A 293 -5.66 -1.92 -3.50
CA VAL A 293 -6.08 -1.68 -2.12
C VAL A 293 -6.98 -0.46 -2.02
N MET A 294 -7.78 -0.41 -0.96
CA MET A 294 -8.42 0.80 -0.47
C MET A 294 -7.79 1.23 0.84
N GLU A 295 -7.58 2.53 1.02
CA GLU A 295 -6.98 3.09 2.23
C GLU A 295 -7.49 4.49 2.54
N ALA A 296 -7.43 4.88 3.81
CA ALA A 296 -7.58 6.27 4.24
C ALA A 296 -6.20 6.82 4.58
N SER A 297 -5.72 7.83 3.82
CA SER A 297 -4.35 8.34 3.98
C SER A 297 -4.27 9.86 3.77
N PRO A 298 -3.53 10.59 4.64
CA PRO A 298 -3.29 12.02 4.46
C PRO A 298 -2.62 12.36 3.12
N ASN A 299 -1.65 11.53 2.71
CA ASN A 299 -0.77 11.81 1.59
C ASN A 299 -1.16 11.00 0.35
N ALA A 300 -1.17 9.66 0.45
CA ALA A 300 -1.42 8.78 -0.69
C ALA A 300 -2.83 8.97 -1.29
N CYS A 301 -3.79 9.37 -0.46
CA CYS A 301 -5.17 9.63 -0.87
C CYS A 301 -5.58 11.10 -0.77
N LYS A 302 -4.62 12.04 -0.67
CA LYS A 302 -4.93 13.48 -0.53
C LYS A 302 -5.89 13.78 0.64
N GLY A 303 -5.84 12.97 1.69
CA GLY A 303 -6.66 13.13 2.90
C GLY A 303 -8.09 12.62 2.79
N ARG A 304 -8.37 11.57 2.01
CA ARG A 304 -9.66 10.87 1.99
C ARG A 304 -9.46 9.35 1.88
N VAL A 305 -10.56 8.59 1.82
CA VAL A 305 -10.54 7.20 1.37
C VAL A 305 -10.36 7.16 -0.16
N CYS A 306 -9.45 6.31 -0.64
CA CYS A 306 -9.22 6.12 -2.07
C CYS A 306 -8.68 4.72 -2.40
N ARG A 307 -8.73 4.35 -3.68
CA ARG A 307 -7.98 3.20 -4.23
C ARG A 307 -6.56 3.56 -4.61
N ASN A 308 -5.65 2.61 -4.40
CA ASN A 308 -4.27 2.63 -4.89
C ASN A 308 -3.84 1.23 -5.34
N THR A 309 -2.78 1.18 -6.15
CA THR A 309 -2.15 -0.07 -6.57
C THR A 309 -0.66 -0.05 -6.18
N TYR A 310 -0.20 -1.12 -5.53
CA TYR A 310 1.18 -1.25 -5.06
C TYR A 310 1.77 -2.59 -5.47
N SER A 311 3.11 -2.69 -5.57
CA SER A 311 3.73 -4.01 -5.66
C SER A 311 3.66 -4.71 -4.30
N LEU A 312 3.34 -6.01 -4.31
CA LEU A 312 3.15 -6.79 -3.09
C LEU A 312 4.44 -6.83 -2.27
N GLY A 313 5.56 -7.14 -2.91
CA GLY A 313 6.85 -7.27 -2.24
C GLY A 313 7.39 -5.94 -1.70
N SER A 314 7.14 -4.80 -2.36
CA SER A 314 7.45 -3.49 -1.78
C SER A 314 6.72 -3.28 -0.45
N LEU A 315 5.46 -3.67 -0.35
CA LEU A 315 4.72 -3.60 0.91
C LEU A 315 5.29 -4.54 1.96
N LEU A 316 5.61 -5.79 1.61
CA LEU A 316 6.20 -6.75 2.55
C LEU A 316 7.56 -6.26 3.09
N MET A 317 8.43 -5.76 2.21
CA MET A 317 9.73 -5.18 2.60
C MET A 317 9.58 -3.93 3.49
N ARG A 318 8.50 -3.15 3.31
CA ARG A 318 8.17 -2.00 4.18
C ARG A 318 7.55 -2.41 5.52
N GLY A 319 7.38 -3.71 5.78
CA GLY A 319 6.88 -4.28 7.02
C GLY A 319 5.36 -4.47 7.09
N TYR A 320 4.65 -4.41 5.97
CA TYR A 320 3.24 -4.80 5.93
C TYR A 320 3.10 -6.31 6.05
N GLN A 321 2.09 -6.75 6.79
CA GLN A 321 1.77 -8.14 7.05
C GLN A 321 0.38 -8.44 6.47
N PRO A 322 0.26 -9.41 5.54
CA PRO A 322 -1.03 -9.94 5.11
C PRO A 322 -1.78 -10.52 6.31
N VAL A 323 -2.99 -10.04 6.56
CA VAL A 323 -3.85 -10.49 7.64
C VAL A 323 -5.27 -10.72 7.15
N ARG A 324 -5.92 -11.77 7.66
CA ARG A 324 -7.33 -12.07 7.44
C ARG A 324 -8.11 -11.85 8.72
N PHE A 325 -9.14 -11.02 8.66
CA PHE A 325 -10.01 -10.81 9.80
C PHE A 325 -10.73 -12.12 10.15
N LYS A 326 -10.68 -12.52 11.44
CA LYS A 326 -11.24 -13.81 11.87
C LYS A 326 -12.75 -13.91 11.65
N GLY A 327 -13.46 -12.78 11.62
CA GLY A 327 -14.90 -12.76 11.32
C GLY A 327 -15.26 -12.97 9.85
N LEU A 328 -14.29 -13.16 8.94
CA LEU A 328 -14.53 -13.53 7.54
C LEU A 328 -14.38 -15.03 7.26
N ASP A 329 -13.98 -15.82 8.25
CA ASP A 329 -13.82 -17.28 8.12
C ASP A 329 -15.09 -18.04 8.58
N GLY A 330 -16.25 -17.35 8.66
CA GLY A 330 -17.54 -17.91 9.07
C GLY A 330 -18.51 -18.10 7.92
#